data_AF-A0A1V6K927-F1
#
_entry.id   AF-A0A1V6K927-F1
#
_cell.length_a   1.000
_cell.length_b   1.000
_cell.length_c   1.000
_cell.angle_alpha   90.00
_cell.angle_beta   90.00
_cell.angle_gamma   90.00
#
_symmetry.space_group_name_H-M   'P 1'
#
loop_
_entity.id
_entity.type
_entity.pdbx_description
1 polymer ?
#
loop_
_entity_poly.entity_id
_entity_poly.type
_entity_poly.pdbx_seq_one_letter_code
_entity_poly.pdbx_strand_id
1 'polypeptide(L)'
;MDKIVGPGNAYVAAAKKLVFGQVAIDMIAGPSEVAIIADSTADPVFAAADMLAQAEHDEKAAAVLFTPDPDLAREVAAEIRRQIKPLPRKKIIQKSLSSFGAIIITADIDEAAALTNLFAPEHLELMVENPTNALRHIRSAGSVFLGSYTPEALGDYIAGANHILPTEGTARFSSPLGVYDFYKRMSVLSFSRAAFENLSEATRHFARMEGLCAHANSVQVRCKSGKN
;
A
#
# COMPACT_ATOMS: atom_id res chain seq x y z
N MET A 1 14.55 -17.08 -13.67
CA MET A 1 13.69 -15.90 -13.43
C MET A 1 14.19 -15.23 -12.16
N ASP A 2 14.43 -13.91 -12.19
CA ASP A 2 15.06 -13.19 -11.07
C ASP A 2 14.04 -12.57 -10.09
N LYS A 3 12.77 -12.43 -10.51
CA LYS A 3 11.66 -11.92 -9.68
C LYS A 3 10.37 -12.70 -9.98
N ILE A 4 9.58 -12.96 -8.95
CA ILE A 4 8.23 -13.54 -9.03
C ILE A 4 7.23 -12.49 -8.54
N VAL A 5 6.19 -12.21 -9.31
CA VAL A 5 5.14 -11.24 -8.97
C VAL A 5 3.76 -11.87 -9.07
N GLY A 6 2.78 -11.26 -8.41
CA GLY A 6 1.38 -11.68 -8.45
C GLY A 6 0.87 -12.17 -7.09
N PRO A 7 -0.44 -11.95 -6.82
CA PRO A 7 -1.08 -12.44 -5.61
C PRO A 7 -1.33 -13.95 -5.70
N GLY A 8 -1.76 -14.53 -4.59
CA GLY A 8 -2.21 -15.92 -4.54
C GLY A 8 -2.70 -16.30 -3.16
N ASN A 9 -3.21 -17.53 -3.03
CA ASN A 9 -3.68 -18.03 -1.74
C ASN A 9 -2.54 -18.16 -0.72
N ALA A 10 -2.88 -18.55 0.52
CA ALA A 10 -1.92 -18.70 1.61
C ALA A 10 -0.70 -19.59 1.27
N TYR A 11 -0.84 -20.61 0.41
CA TYR A 11 0.27 -21.45 -0.02
C TYR A 11 1.22 -20.71 -0.96
N VAL A 12 0.68 -19.92 -1.90
CA VAL A 12 1.47 -19.07 -2.80
C VAL A 12 2.23 -18.01 -2.00
N ALA A 13 1.54 -17.35 -1.07
CA ALA A 13 2.15 -16.35 -0.18
C ALA A 13 3.30 -16.97 0.65
N ALA A 14 3.08 -18.14 1.24
CA ALA A 14 4.10 -18.87 1.99
C ALA A 14 5.29 -19.29 1.09
N ALA A 15 5.01 -19.80 -0.11
CA ALA A 15 6.05 -20.20 -1.07
C ALA A 15 6.91 -19.00 -1.50
N LYS A 16 6.30 -17.86 -1.84
CA LYS A 16 7.01 -16.60 -2.16
C LYS A 16 7.92 -16.17 -1.01
N LYS A 17 7.43 -16.24 0.23
CA LYS A 17 8.21 -15.91 1.43
C LYS A 17 9.44 -16.83 1.58
N LEU A 18 9.30 -18.12 1.28
CA LEU A 18 10.40 -19.10 1.40
C LEU A 18 11.50 -18.91 0.35
N VAL A 19 11.15 -18.44 -0.86
CA VAL A 19 12.12 -18.24 -1.95
C VAL A 19 12.71 -16.83 -1.99
N PHE A 20 12.19 -15.90 -1.19
CA PHE A 20 12.70 -14.53 -1.11
C PHE A 20 14.18 -14.50 -0.72
N GLY A 21 14.98 -13.77 -1.49
CA GLY A 21 16.44 -13.67 -1.33
C GLY A 21 17.22 -14.61 -2.27
N GLN A 22 16.62 -15.73 -2.69
CA GLN A 22 17.13 -16.50 -3.84
C GLN A 22 16.60 -15.90 -5.15
N VAL A 23 15.32 -15.52 -5.13
CA VAL A 23 14.69 -14.66 -6.13
C VAL A 23 14.04 -13.48 -5.42
N ALA A 24 13.86 -12.37 -6.13
CA ALA A 24 13.05 -11.27 -5.62
C ALA A 24 11.57 -11.65 -5.66
N ILE A 25 10.78 -11.02 -4.79
CA ILE A 25 9.31 -11.00 -4.87
C ILE A 25 8.84 -9.55 -4.89
N ASP A 26 7.63 -9.29 -5.38
CA ASP A 26 6.92 -8.02 -5.21
C ASP A 26 6.54 -7.80 -3.73
N MET A 27 5.66 -8.65 -3.20
CA MET A 27 5.15 -8.57 -1.84
C MET A 27 4.53 -9.89 -1.39
N ILE A 28 4.29 -10.02 -0.09
CA ILE A 28 3.49 -11.10 0.47
C ILE A 28 2.07 -10.55 0.60
N ALA A 29 1.19 -10.97 -0.32
CA ALA A 29 -0.21 -10.58 -0.27
C ALA A 29 -0.92 -11.31 0.88
N GLY A 30 -1.65 -10.55 1.70
CA GLY A 30 -2.63 -11.05 2.65
C GLY A 30 -4.06 -10.97 2.09
N PRO A 31 -5.09 -11.09 2.95
CA PRO A 31 -6.47 -10.85 2.57
C PRO A 31 -6.67 -9.43 2.00
N SER A 32 -7.58 -9.30 1.06
CA SER A 32 -7.87 -8.03 0.40
C SER A 32 -8.71 -7.11 1.29
N GLU A 33 -8.57 -5.79 1.17
CA GLU A 33 -9.20 -4.81 2.06
C GLU A 33 -9.74 -3.56 1.32
N VAL A 34 -10.94 -3.10 1.68
CA VAL A 34 -11.44 -1.75 1.31
C VAL A 34 -11.76 -0.96 2.57
N ALA A 35 -11.34 0.29 2.60
CA ALA A 35 -11.80 1.31 3.54
C ALA A 35 -12.52 2.43 2.77
N ILE A 36 -13.69 2.82 3.23
CA ILE A 36 -14.48 3.92 2.68
C ILE A 36 -14.56 5.01 3.74
N ILE A 37 -14.19 6.25 3.38
CA ILE A 37 -14.51 7.43 4.19
C ILE A 37 -15.67 8.15 3.50
N ALA A 38 -16.78 8.31 4.22
CA ALA A 38 -17.98 8.94 3.68
C ALA A 38 -18.56 10.00 4.62
N ASP A 39 -19.01 11.13 4.08
CA ASP A 39 -19.76 12.15 4.83
C ASP A 39 -21.26 12.11 4.47
N SER A 40 -22.04 13.01 5.05
CA SER A 40 -23.50 13.09 4.85
C SER A 40 -23.93 13.36 3.40
N THR A 41 -23.01 13.64 2.48
CA THR A 41 -23.31 13.82 1.05
C THR A 41 -23.21 12.53 0.24
N ALA A 42 -22.66 11.45 0.84
CA ALA A 42 -22.54 10.16 0.20
C ALA A 42 -23.90 9.48 0.00
N ASP A 43 -24.03 8.74 -1.10
CA ASP A 43 -25.19 7.87 -1.32
C ASP A 43 -24.95 6.54 -0.57
N PRO A 44 -25.81 6.17 0.42
CA PRO A 44 -25.65 4.92 1.17
C PRO A 44 -25.73 3.67 0.28
N VAL A 45 -26.39 3.76 -0.89
CA VAL A 45 -26.49 2.67 -1.85
C VAL A 45 -25.11 2.37 -2.45
N PHE A 46 -24.31 3.41 -2.74
CA PHE A 46 -22.99 3.27 -3.35
C PHE A 46 -21.98 2.70 -2.34
N ALA A 47 -21.88 3.31 -1.16
CA ALA A 47 -20.98 2.79 -0.11
C ALA A 47 -21.29 1.34 0.27
N ALA A 48 -22.58 0.97 0.34
CA ALA A 48 -22.98 -0.43 0.56
C ALA A 48 -22.56 -1.36 -0.59
N ALA A 49 -22.68 -0.91 -1.84
CA ALA A 49 -22.29 -1.70 -3.01
C ALA A 49 -20.78 -1.96 -3.04
N ASP A 50 -19.97 -0.95 -2.74
CA ASP A 50 -18.51 -1.06 -2.78
C ASP A 50 -17.99 -1.91 -1.60
N MET A 51 -18.58 -1.81 -0.41
CA MET A 51 -18.30 -2.75 0.70
C MET A 51 -18.64 -4.21 0.31
N LEU A 52 -19.74 -4.42 -0.42
CA LEU A 52 -20.15 -5.76 -0.87
C LEU A 52 -19.25 -6.29 -1.99
N ALA A 53 -18.83 -5.44 -2.92
CA ALA A 53 -17.89 -5.78 -3.98
C ALA A 53 -16.61 -6.35 -3.38
N GLN A 54 -16.03 -5.68 -2.38
CA GLN A 54 -14.83 -6.19 -1.75
C GLN A 54 -15.07 -7.48 -0.94
N ALA A 55 -16.15 -7.51 -0.16
CA ALA A 55 -16.48 -8.68 0.68
C ALA A 55 -16.75 -9.96 -0.13
N GLU A 56 -17.00 -9.86 -1.44
CA GLU A 56 -17.23 -11.04 -2.27
C GLU A 56 -15.95 -11.78 -2.67
N HIS A 57 -14.78 -11.14 -2.57
CA HIS A 57 -13.50 -11.71 -3.00
C HIS A 57 -13.14 -12.98 -2.23
N ASP A 58 -13.13 -12.91 -0.89
CA ASP A 58 -12.73 -13.99 0.01
C ASP A 58 -13.44 -13.89 1.37
N GLU A 59 -13.58 -15.00 2.10
CA GLU A 59 -14.16 -15.01 3.46
C GLU A 59 -13.34 -14.20 4.47
N LYS A 60 -12.08 -13.89 4.14
CA LYS A 60 -11.17 -13.06 4.93
C LYS A 60 -11.04 -11.62 4.43
N ALA A 61 -11.72 -11.25 3.34
CA ALA A 61 -11.70 -9.88 2.86
C ALA A 61 -12.29 -8.93 3.91
N ALA A 62 -11.69 -7.75 4.07
CA ALA A 62 -12.18 -6.72 4.98
C ALA A 62 -12.88 -5.59 4.21
N ALA A 63 -13.98 -5.10 4.77
CA ALA A 63 -14.72 -3.96 4.22
C ALA A 63 -15.15 -3.04 5.38
N VAL A 64 -14.58 -1.84 5.43
CA VAL A 64 -14.75 -0.91 6.55
C VAL A 64 -15.25 0.43 6.07
N LEU A 65 -16.33 0.94 6.67
CA LEU A 65 -16.81 2.30 6.48
C LEU A 65 -16.43 3.16 7.70
N PHE A 66 -15.83 4.32 7.46
CA PHE A 66 -15.64 5.39 8.43
C PHE A 66 -16.53 6.56 8.07
N THR A 67 -17.36 7.03 9.00
CA THR A 67 -18.25 8.17 8.74
C THR A 67 -18.54 8.95 10.01
N PRO A 68 -18.60 10.30 9.95
CA PRO A 68 -19.08 11.09 11.07
C PRO A 68 -20.61 11.15 11.16
N ASP A 69 -21.33 10.57 10.20
CA ASP A 69 -22.78 10.61 10.11
C ASP A 69 -23.43 9.29 10.58
N PRO A 70 -24.08 9.27 11.77
CA PRO A 70 -24.76 8.08 12.28
C PRO A 70 -26.02 7.68 11.50
N ASP A 71 -26.66 8.60 10.75
CA ASP A 71 -27.77 8.29 9.86
C ASP A 71 -27.25 7.53 8.65
N LEU A 72 -26.21 8.05 7.98
CA LEU A 72 -25.57 7.35 6.86
C LEU A 72 -25.11 5.94 7.25
N ALA A 73 -24.47 5.80 8.42
CA ALA A 73 -24.04 4.50 8.94
C ALA A 73 -25.19 3.47 9.02
N ARG A 74 -26.38 3.91 9.48
CA ARG A 74 -27.57 3.06 9.57
C ARG A 74 -28.14 2.72 8.20
N GLU A 75 -28.14 3.69 7.28
CA GLU A 75 -28.64 3.53 5.93
C GLU A 75 -27.76 2.56 5.12
N VAL A 76 -26.43 2.70 5.19
CA VAL A 76 -25.49 1.75 4.57
C VAL A 76 -25.71 0.34 5.12
N ALA A 77 -25.86 0.19 6.44
CA ALA A 77 -26.14 -1.12 7.03
C ALA A 77 -27.47 -1.73 6.54
N ALA A 78 -28.49 -0.91 6.30
CA ALA A 78 -29.75 -1.37 5.71
C ALA A 78 -29.57 -1.78 4.25
N GLU A 79 -28.81 -0.99 3.48
CA GLU A 79 -28.52 -1.25 2.08
C GLU A 79 -27.69 -2.51 1.86
N ILE A 80 -26.67 -2.77 2.68
CA ILE A 80 -25.91 -4.03 2.68
C ILE A 80 -26.88 -5.23 2.81
N ARG A 81 -27.82 -5.18 3.77
CA ARG A 81 -28.81 -6.27 3.97
C ARG A 81 -29.78 -6.41 2.80
N ARG A 82 -30.07 -5.33 2.08
CA ARG A 82 -30.96 -5.34 0.90
C ARG A 82 -30.23 -5.92 -0.31
N GLN A 83 -29.05 -5.38 -0.61
CA GLN A 83 -28.27 -5.67 -1.81
C GLN A 83 -27.64 -7.06 -1.81
N ILE A 84 -27.33 -7.63 -0.64
CA ILE A 84 -26.73 -8.98 -0.55
C ILE A 84 -27.69 -10.11 -0.99
N LYS A 85 -29.01 -9.90 -0.92
CA LYS A 85 -30.02 -10.94 -1.17
C LYS A 85 -29.92 -11.58 -2.56
N PRO A 86 -29.83 -10.80 -3.67
CA PRO A 86 -29.68 -11.36 -5.01
C PRO A 86 -28.27 -11.86 -5.35
N LEU A 87 -27.24 -11.57 -4.54
CA LEU A 87 -25.85 -11.86 -4.92
C LEU A 87 -25.53 -13.38 -4.84
N PRO A 88 -24.87 -13.94 -5.86
CA PRO A 88 -24.57 -15.38 -5.91
C PRO A 88 -23.56 -15.80 -4.83
N ARG A 89 -22.59 -14.93 -4.51
CA ARG A 89 -21.55 -15.17 -3.49
C ARG A 89 -21.96 -14.77 -2.06
N LYS A 90 -23.26 -14.59 -1.79
CA LYS A 90 -23.77 -14.10 -0.48
C LYS A 90 -23.22 -14.81 0.76
N LYS A 91 -22.92 -16.11 0.69
CA LYS A 91 -22.34 -16.85 1.83
C LYS A 91 -20.93 -16.38 2.18
N ILE A 92 -20.11 -16.11 1.16
CA ILE A 92 -18.74 -15.59 1.31
C ILE A 92 -18.82 -14.17 1.88
N ILE A 93 -19.65 -13.33 1.27
CA ILE A 93 -19.89 -11.95 1.71
C ILE A 93 -20.34 -11.91 3.17
N GLN A 94 -21.31 -12.73 3.58
CA GLN A 94 -21.77 -12.81 4.97
C GLN A 94 -20.65 -13.20 5.93
N LYS A 95 -19.79 -14.14 5.51
CA LYS A 95 -18.66 -14.60 6.33
C LYS A 95 -17.57 -13.54 6.48
N SER A 96 -17.23 -12.86 5.38
CA SER A 96 -16.32 -11.69 5.37
C SER A 96 -16.86 -10.59 6.27
N LEU A 97 -18.08 -10.09 6.01
CA LEU A 97 -18.65 -8.97 6.77
C LEU A 97 -18.83 -9.27 8.26
N SER A 98 -19.18 -10.51 8.62
CA SER A 98 -19.32 -10.89 10.04
C SER A 98 -17.99 -10.98 10.79
N SER A 99 -16.88 -11.19 10.09
CA SER A 99 -15.56 -11.39 10.70
C SER A 99 -14.68 -10.13 10.59
N PHE A 100 -14.80 -9.39 9.49
CA PHE A 100 -13.90 -8.31 9.08
C PHE A 100 -14.65 -7.10 8.49
N GLY A 101 -15.98 -7.10 8.53
CA GLY A 101 -16.80 -5.94 8.16
C GLY A 101 -17.03 -5.01 9.35
N ALA A 102 -16.93 -3.71 9.15
CA ALA A 102 -17.22 -2.73 10.19
C ALA A 102 -17.78 -1.41 9.63
N ILE A 103 -18.66 -0.78 10.40
CA ILE A 103 -19.05 0.62 10.21
C ILE A 103 -18.65 1.35 11.49
N ILE A 104 -17.74 2.30 11.37
CA ILE A 104 -17.13 3.03 12.47
C ILE A 104 -17.58 4.48 12.38
N ILE A 105 -18.32 4.91 13.42
CA ILE A 105 -18.74 6.29 13.55
C ILE A 105 -17.57 7.10 14.13
N THR A 106 -17.15 8.15 13.44
CA THR A 106 -16.08 9.06 13.85
C THR A 106 -16.66 10.41 14.28
N ALA A 107 -15.85 11.26 14.90
CA ALA A 107 -16.21 12.62 15.25
C ALA A 107 -16.28 13.52 14.01
N ASP A 108 -15.33 13.34 13.09
CA ASP A 108 -15.20 14.09 11.84
C ASP A 108 -14.39 13.30 10.80
N ILE A 109 -14.13 13.94 9.65
CA ILE A 109 -13.33 13.38 8.56
C ILE A 109 -11.84 13.31 8.91
N ASP A 110 -11.34 14.16 9.81
CA ASP A 110 -9.94 14.13 10.24
C ASP A 110 -9.66 12.90 11.09
N GLU A 111 -10.56 12.53 12.00
CA GLU A 111 -10.49 11.27 12.75
C GLU A 111 -10.62 10.07 11.81
N ALA A 112 -11.53 10.11 10.84
CA ALA A 112 -11.66 9.05 9.83
C ALA A 112 -10.36 8.86 9.02
N ALA A 113 -9.70 9.95 8.63
CA ALA A 113 -8.41 9.91 7.95
C ALA A 113 -7.30 9.39 8.87
N ALA A 114 -7.29 9.77 10.16
CA ALA A 114 -6.31 9.29 11.13
C ALA A 114 -6.44 7.76 11.36
N LEU A 115 -7.67 7.26 11.50
CA LEU A 115 -7.95 5.83 11.62
C LEU A 115 -7.61 5.09 10.34
N THR A 116 -7.95 5.64 9.17
CA THR A 116 -7.57 5.08 7.87
C THR A 116 -6.04 4.98 7.72
N ASN A 117 -5.28 5.98 8.15
CA ASN A 117 -3.82 5.93 8.17
C ASN A 117 -3.27 4.89 9.16
N LEU A 118 -4.01 4.59 10.23
CA LEU A 118 -3.69 3.51 11.17
C LEU A 118 -4.10 2.13 10.61
N PHE A 119 -5.09 2.08 9.75
CA PHE A 119 -5.50 0.85 9.08
C PHE A 119 -4.55 0.52 7.91
N ALA A 120 -4.17 1.55 7.13
CA ALA A 120 -3.33 1.47 5.94
C ALA A 120 -3.89 0.48 4.90
N PRO A 121 -5.11 0.74 4.38
CA PRO A 121 -5.86 -0.19 3.53
C PRO A 121 -5.18 -0.44 2.18
N GLU A 122 -5.54 -1.56 1.58
CA GLU A 122 -5.27 -1.86 0.17
C GLU A 122 -6.00 -0.85 -0.74
N HIS A 123 -7.32 -0.75 -0.63
CA HIS A 123 -8.16 0.21 -1.34
C HIS A 123 -8.76 1.25 -0.39
N LEU A 124 -8.69 2.53 -0.75
CA LEU A 124 -9.34 3.63 -0.02
C LEU A 124 -10.28 4.41 -0.94
N GLU A 125 -11.55 4.51 -0.57
CA GLU A 125 -12.52 5.34 -1.26
C GLU A 125 -12.88 6.58 -0.43
N LEU A 126 -12.89 7.76 -1.08
CA LEU A 126 -13.24 9.04 -0.46
C LEU A 126 -14.58 9.53 -1.05
N MET A 127 -15.69 9.13 -0.43
CA MET A 127 -17.06 9.53 -0.79
C MET A 127 -17.50 10.73 0.06
N VAL A 128 -16.83 11.86 -0.12
CA VAL A 128 -17.07 13.10 0.62
C VAL A 128 -17.29 14.26 -0.34
N GLU A 129 -17.84 15.38 0.14
CA GLU A 129 -18.11 16.55 -0.68
C GLU A 129 -16.83 17.08 -1.36
N ASN A 130 -15.70 17.09 -0.63
CA ASN A 130 -14.41 17.57 -1.14
C ASN A 130 -13.31 16.50 -0.97
N PRO A 131 -13.26 15.49 -1.87
CA PRO A 131 -12.35 14.35 -1.74
C PRO A 131 -10.89 14.76 -1.93
N THR A 132 -10.61 15.82 -2.70
CA THR A 132 -9.25 16.36 -2.86
C THR A 132 -8.73 16.98 -1.57
N ASN A 133 -9.59 17.60 -0.75
CA ASN A 133 -9.17 18.10 0.55
C ASN A 133 -8.89 16.94 1.51
N ALA A 134 -9.81 15.97 1.63
CA ALA A 134 -9.63 14.79 2.48
C ALA A 134 -8.36 13.99 2.12
N LEU A 135 -8.05 13.86 0.83
CA LEU A 135 -6.84 13.19 0.33
C LEU A 135 -5.54 13.74 0.95
N ARG A 136 -5.48 15.04 1.27
CA ARG A 136 -4.28 15.68 1.88
C ARG A 136 -3.95 15.12 3.27
N HIS A 137 -4.93 14.50 3.92
CA HIS A 137 -4.81 13.92 5.25
C HIS A 137 -4.43 12.43 5.17
N ILE A 138 -4.46 11.83 3.97
CA ILE A 138 -4.11 10.43 3.73
C ILE A 138 -2.60 10.30 3.49
N ARG A 139 -2.00 9.36 4.20
CA ARG A 139 -0.55 9.03 4.17
C ARG A 139 -0.28 7.58 3.81
N SER A 140 -1.24 6.68 4.05
CA SER A 140 -1.08 5.24 3.83
C SER A 140 -2.34 4.62 3.26
N ALA A 141 -2.29 4.27 1.97
CA ALA A 141 -3.27 3.48 1.24
C ALA A 141 -2.59 2.91 -0.02
N GLY A 142 -2.99 1.73 -0.49
CA GLY A 142 -2.48 1.15 -1.73
C GLY A 142 -2.94 1.94 -2.95
N SER A 143 -4.25 2.01 -3.15
CA SER A 143 -4.89 2.85 -4.17
C SER A 143 -5.96 3.73 -3.53
N VAL A 144 -6.15 4.94 -4.07
CA VAL A 144 -7.14 5.90 -3.56
C VAL A 144 -8.09 6.31 -4.67
N PHE A 145 -9.38 6.22 -4.39
CA PHE A 145 -10.48 6.50 -5.29
C PHE A 145 -11.25 7.72 -4.80
N LEU A 146 -11.44 8.72 -5.68
CA LEU A 146 -11.94 10.05 -5.29
C LEU A 146 -13.36 10.28 -5.81
N GLY A 147 -14.28 10.54 -4.89
CA GLY A 147 -15.68 10.87 -5.18
C GLY A 147 -16.56 9.67 -5.50
N SER A 148 -17.87 9.87 -5.44
CA SER A 148 -18.88 8.80 -5.43
C SER A 148 -19.05 8.04 -6.76
N TYR A 149 -18.40 8.46 -7.84
CA TYR A 149 -18.46 7.81 -9.16
C TYR A 149 -17.15 7.13 -9.55
N THR A 150 -16.32 6.82 -8.55
CA THR A 150 -15.02 6.19 -8.74
C THR A 150 -14.93 4.90 -7.92
N PRO A 151 -15.80 3.89 -8.13
CA PRO A 151 -15.76 2.66 -7.34
C PRO A 151 -14.47 1.89 -7.59
N GLU A 152 -14.02 1.11 -6.60
CA GLU A 152 -12.85 0.22 -6.65
C GLU A 152 -12.77 -0.58 -7.95
N ALA A 153 -13.91 -1.10 -8.41
CA ALA A 153 -14.02 -1.90 -9.63
C ALA A 153 -13.46 -1.19 -10.89
N LEU A 154 -13.52 0.15 -10.97
CA LEU A 154 -12.88 0.85 -12.09
C LEU A 154 -11.35 0.68 -12.05
N GLY A 155 -10.75 0.75 -10.87
CA GLY A 155 -9.32 0.53 -10.64
C GLY A 155 -8.89 -0.89 -10.97
N ASP A 156 -9.72 -1.87 -10.61
CA ASP A 156 -9.45 -3.28 -10.82
C ASP A 156 -9.39 -3.69 -12.29
N TYR A 157 -10.10 -2.98 -13.16
CA TYR A 157 -10.32 -3.44 -14.53
C TYR A 157 -9.85 -2.48 -15.62
N ILE A 158 -10.13 -1.18 -15.53
CA ILE A 158 -10.06 -0.30 -16.72
C ILE A 158 -9.40 1.05 -16.52
N ALA A 159 -9.31 1.56 -15.28
CA ALA A 159 -8.78 2.89 -15.01
C ALA A 159 -7.26 3.01 -15.28
N GLY A 160 -6.56 1.88 -15.44
CA GLY A 160 -5.14 1.81 -15.83
C GLY A 160 -4.16 1.78 -14.66
N ALA A 161 -4.62 2.00 -13.42
CA ALA A 161 -3.86 1.67 -12.23
C ALA A 161 -3.64 0.14 -12.11
N ASN A 162 -2.65 -0.27 -11.32
CA ASN A 162 -2.41 -1.69 -11.08
C ASN A 162 -3.17 -2.13 -9.82
N HIS A 163 -3.91 -3.25 -9.90
CA HIS A 163 -4.67 -3.81 -8.79
C HIS A 163 -3.86 -4.79 -7.91
N ILE A 164 -2.57 -4.99 -8.18
CA ILE A 164 -1.69 -5.74 -7.28
C ILE A 164 -1.16 -4.74 -6.25
N LEU A 165 -1.82 -4.72 -5.10
CA LEU A 165 -1.66 -3.70 -4.08
C LEU A 165 -1.17 -4.28 -2.74
N PRO A 166 -0.54 -3.45 -1.89
CA PRO A 166 -0.15 -3.86 -0.55
C PRO A 166 -1.38 -4.04 0.37
N THR A 167 -1.47 -5.20 1.02
CA THR A 167 -2.54 -5.63 1.94
C THR A 167 -2.03 -5.75 3.38
N GLU A 168 -2.89 -6.04 4.36
CA GLU A 168 -2.54 -6.25 5.79
C GLU A 168 -1.73 -5.11 6.40
N GLY A 169 -2.11 -3.86 6.07
CA GLY A 169 -1.44 -2.66 6.58
C GLY A 169 -0.04 -2.39 5.98
N THR A 170 0.38 -3.17 4.99
CA THR A 170 1.71 -3.00 4.36
C THR A 170 1.79 -1.76 3.47
N ALA A 171 0.67 -1.09 3.15
CA ALA A 171 0.63 0.20 2.45
C ALA A 171 1.40 1.33 3.18
N ARG A 172 1.81 1.10 4.44
CA ARG A 172 2.72 1.97 5.20
C ARG A 172 4.14 2.05 4.64
N PHE A 173 4.60 0.99 3.97
CA PHE A 173 5.99 0.87 3.54
C PHE A 173 6.15 0.20 2.17
N SER A 174 5.07 -0.30 1.58
CA SER A 174 5.01 -0.91 0.26
C SER A 174 4.21 -0.01 -0.69
N SER A 175 4.43 -0.19 -1.99
CA SER A 175 3.72 0.54 -3.05
C SER A 175 2.92 -0.44 -3.92
N PRO A 176 1.91 0.04 -4.67
CA PRO A 176 1.29 -0.71 -5.77
C PRO A 176 2.34 -1.30 -6.70
N LEU A 177 2.07 -2.45 -7.31
CA LEU A 177 2.97 -2.98 -8.32
C LEU A 177 3.08 -2.00 -9.50
N GLY A 178 4.30 -1.62 -9.87
CA GLY A 178 4.53 -0.64 -10.94
C GLY A 178 5.72 -0.98 -11.82
N VAL A 179 6.00 -0.14 -12.81
CA VAL A 179 7.17 -0.32 -13.70
C VAL A 179 8.50 -0.38 -12.93
N TYR A 180 8.57 0.29 -11.77
CA TYR A 180 9.72 0.30 -10.87
C TYR A 180 10.00 -1.05 -10.21
N ASP A 181 9.04 -1.97 -10.20
CA ASP A 181 9.25 -3.33 -9.74
C ASP A 181 10.05 -4.19 -10.71
N PHE A 182 10.15 -3.78 -11.97
CA PHE A 182 10.73 -4.56 -13.06
C PHE A 182 12.09 -4.03 -13.53
N TYR A 183 12.64 -3.00 -12.88
CA TYR A 183 14.02 -2.57 -13.09
C TYR A 183 14.78 -2.43 -11.78
N LYS A 184 16.11 -2.41 -11.88
CA LYS A 184 17.00 -2.15 -10.74
C LYS A 184 17.73 -0.83 -10.95
N ARG A 185 17.89 -0.05 -9.88
CA ARG A 185 18.72 1.16 -9.89
C ARG A 185 20.15 0.79 -9.53
N MET A 186 21.12 1.32 -10.27
CA MET A 186 22.55 1.10 -10.02
C MET A 186 23.24 2.45 -9.84
N SER A 187 23.96 2.61 -8.73
CA SER A 187 24.79 3.80 -8.49
C SER A 187 26.11 3.68 -9.25
N VAL A 188 26.46 4.71 -10.02
CA VAL A 188 27.72 4.79 -10.76
C VAL A 188 28.47 6.02 -10.26
N LEU A 189 29.72 5.82 -9.81
CA LEU A 189 30.56 6.86 -9.24
C LEU A 189 31.85 6.96 -10.04
N SER A 190 32.24 8.18 -10.38
CA SER A 190 33.53 8.48 -11.00
C SER A 190 34.12 9.73 -10.35
N PHE A 191 35.37 9.64 -9.92
CA PHE A 191 36.08 10.74 -9.30
C PHE A 191 37.23 11.18 -10.20
N SER A 192 37.35 12.49 -10.41
CA SER A 192 38.59 13.07 -10.88
C SER A 192 39.68 12.91 -9.81
N ARG A 193 40.95 13.01 -10.21
CA ARG A 193 42.06 12.99 -9.27
C ARG A 193 41.94 14.07 -8.19
N ALA A 194 41.57 15.30 -8.57
CA ALA A 194 41.43 16.41 -7.63
C ALA A 194 40.32 16.14 -6.60
N ALA A 195 39.16 15.63 -7.04
CA ALA A 195 38.07 15.27 -6.14
C ALA A 195 38.46 14.12 -5.18
N PHE A 196 39.20 13.13 -5.68
CA PHE A 196 39.75 12.07 -4.84
C PHE A 196 40.72 12.63 -3.78
N GLU A 197 41.67 13.48 -4.17
CA GLU A 197 42.65 14.06 -3.26
C GLU A 197 41.96 14.84 -2.13
N ASN A 198 40.94 15.64 -2.46
CA ASN A 198 40.12 16.39 -1.50
C ASN A 198 39.42 15.52 -0.44
N LEU A 199 39.03 14.29 -0.79
CA LEU A 199 38.30 13.37 0.11
C LEU A 199 39.18 12.29 0.73
N SER A 200 40.42 12.14 0.24
CA SER A 200 41.28 11.00 0.55
C SER A 200 41.66 10.91 2.04
N GLU A 201 41.95 12.04 2.68
CA GLU A 201 42.32 12.08 4.09
C GLU A 201 41.16 11.72 5.00
N ALA A 202 40.00 12.36 4.82
CA ALA A 202 38.79 12.08 5.58
C ALA A 202 38.37 10.61 5.42
N THR A 203 38.38 10.08 4.19
CA THR A 203 38.05 8.67 3.92
C THR A 203 38.97 7.71 4.68
N ARG A 204 40.28 7.99 4.70
CA ARG A 204 41.26 7.17 5.45
C ARG A 204 41.05 7.28 6.97
N HIS A 205 40.69 8.46 7.45
CA HIS A 205 40.41 8.68 8.86
C HIS A 205 39.21 7.85 9.31
N PHE A 206 38.08 7.95 8.61
CA PHE A 206 36.89 7.13 8.88
C PHE A 206 37.19 5.64 8.82
N ALA A 207 37.86 5.17 7.76
CA ALA A 207 38.22 3.76 7.64
C ALA A 207 39.12 3.25 8.78
N ARG A 208 39.98 4.09 9.37
CA ARG A 208 40.79 3.71 10.54
C ARG A 208 39.98 3.70 11.83
N MET A 209 39.06 4.66 12.01
CA MET A 209 38.16 4.66 13.17
C MET A 209 37.28 3.41 13.21
N GLU A 210 36.89 2.90 12.04
CA GLU A 210 36.14 1.64 11.90
C GLU A 210 37.04 0.38 12.01
N GLY A 211 38.36 0.53 12.19
CA GLY A 211 39.30 -0.59 12.21
C GLY A 211 39.56 -1.25 10.85
N LEU A 212 39.07 -0.66 9.75
CA LEU A 212 39.20 -1.18 8.38
C LEU A 212 40.51 -0.72 7.72
N CYS A 213 41.65 -1.17 8.25
CA CYS A 213 42.98 -0.77 7.78
C CYS A 213 43.22 -1.00 6.28
N ALA A 214 42.67 -2.07 5.70
CA ALA A 214 42.76 -2.33 4.26
C ALA A 214 42.01 -1.30 3.40
N HIS A 215 40.85 -0.82 3.86
CA HIS A 215 40.10 0.25 3.19
C HIS A 215 40.90 1.55 3.19
N ALA A 216 41.43 1.95 4.36
CA ALA A 216 42.32 3.11 4.47
C ALA A 216 43.57 2.97 3.56
N ASN A 217 44.16 1.78 3.52
CA ASN A 217 45.31 1.53 2.65
C ASN A 217 44.97 1.67 1.16
N SER A 218 43.77 1.22 0.73
CA SER A 218 43.33 1.34 -0.67
C SER A 218 43.31 2.80 -1.17
N VAL A 219 43.00 3.74 -0.29
CA VAL A 219 43.06 5.18 -0.57
C VAL A 219 44.51 5.68 -0.49
N GLN A 220 45.26 5.26 0.54
CA GLN A 220 46.65 5.69 0.75
C GLN A 220 47.56 5.38 -0.44
N VAL A 221 47.46 4.19 -1.05
CA VAL A 221 48.33 3.82 -2.18
C VAL A 221 48.09 4.71 -3.40
N ARG A 222 46.86 5.19 -3.60
CA ARG A 222 46.51 6.12 -4.70
C ARG A 222 47.01 7.54 -4.45
N CYS A 223 47.13 7.96 -3.19
CA CYS A 223 47.81 9.22 -2.84
C CYS A 223 49.31 9.18 -3.17
N LYS A 224 49.92 7.99 -3.10
CA LYS A 224 51.37 7.79 -3.36
C LYS A 224 51.69 7.58 -4.84
N SER A 225 50.73 7.11 -5.64
CA SER A 225 50.90 6.81 -7.08
C SER A 225 50.80 8.03 -8.00
N GLY A 226 51.41 9.14 -7.62
CA GLY A 226 51.83 10.14 -8.60
C GLY A 226 53.00 9.57 -9.39
N LYS A 227 52.75 8.80 -10.45
CA LYS A 227 53.76 8.61 -11.49
C LYS A 227 54.00 9.99 -12.12
N ASN A 228 55.16 10.58 -11.85
CA ASN A 228 55.81 11.47 -12.82
C ASN A 228 56.15 10.66 -14.06
#